data_AF-A0A1Y6K0G4-F1
#
_entry.id   AF-A0A1Y6K0G4-F1
#
_cell.length_a   1.000
_cell.length_b   1.000
_cell.length_c   1.000
_cell.angle_alpha   90.00
_cell.angle_beta   90.00
_cell.angle_gamma   90.00
#
_symmetry.space_group_name_H-M   'P 1'
#
loop_
_entity.id
_entity.type
_entity.pdbx_description
1 polymer ?
#
loop_
_entity_poly.entity_id
_entity_poly.type
_entity_poly.pdbx_seq_one_letter_code
_entity_poly.pdbx_strand_id
1 'polypeptide(L)'
;MALGIAALLLGLVTGWSPNILTPLKTDSSELYTALATIEQPGRFTLAALQAESLTLVDHQAKTGATHEKQVTLSVDSRGTLKLTNARNQGYLPLLRHVVALKFTKTRTAKLVRLKIKREGQKWQNTLLDLRGPAKDF
;
A
#
# COMPACT_ATOMS: atom_id res chain seq x y z
N MET A 1 -55.65 27.43 -47.36
CA MET A 1 -56.23 26.77 -46.18
C MET A 1 -55.14 25.98 -45.47
N ALA A 2 -54.87 26.34 -44.20
CA ALA A 2 -54.29 25.59 -43.06
C ALA A 2 -53.08 24.64 -43.31
N LEU A 3 -51.88 24.79 -42.73
CA LEU A 3 -51.42 24.91 -41.33
C LEU A 3 -51.92 23.80 -40.39
N GLY A 4 -51.00 22.94 -39.95
CA GLY A 4 -51.23 21.94 -38.90
C GLY A 4 -49.91 21.36 -38.38
N ILE A 5 -49.43 21.95 -37.28
CA ILE A 5 -48.24 21.53 -36.51
C ILE A 5 -48.59 20.24 -35.76
N ALA A 6 -47.71 19.24 -35.83
CA ALA A 6 -47.70 18.15 -34.86
C ALA A 6 -46.26 17.95 -34.35
N ALA A 7 -45.98 18.59 -33.22
CA ALA A 7 -44.85 18.25 -32.37
C ALA A 7 -45.12 16.89 -31.74
N LEU A 8 -44.20 15.94 -31.89
CA LEU A 8 -44.16 14.73 -31.07
C LEU A 8 -42.88 14.72 -30.27
N LEU A 9 -43.06 15.06 -29.00
CA LEU A 9 -42.15 14.80 -27.89
C LEU A 9 -41.92 13.29 -27.80
N LEU A 10 -40.66 12.86 -27.92
CA LEU A 10 -40.22 11.61 -27.32
C LEU A 10 -39.12 11.94 -26.33
N GLY A 11 -39.51 11.89 -25.06
CA GLY A 11 -38.62 11.97 -23.92
C GLY A 11 -37.84 10.68 -23.69
N LEU A 12 -36.71 10.86 -23.02
CA LEU A 12 -35.99 9.93 -22.16
C LEU A 12 -35.56 8.57 -22.74
N VAL A 13 -34.26 8.48 -23.05
CA VAL A 13 -33.36 7.65 -22.22
C VAL A 13 -32.05 8.40 -22.01
N THR A 14 -31.98 9.16 -20.92
CA THR A 14 -30.73 9.65 -20.35
C THR A 14 -29.98 8.45 -19.78
N GLY A 15 -29.14 7.81 -20.59
CA GLY A 15 -28.14 6.85 -20.13
C GLY A 15 -26.92 7.53 -19.53
N TRP A 16 -27.11 8.59 -18.74
CA TRP A 16 -26.08 9.07 -17.84
C TRP A 16 -26.11 8.10 -16.67
N SER A 17 -25.30 7.04 -16.73
CA SER A 17 -24.82 6.47 -15.49
C SER A 17 -23.88 7.52 -14.92
N PRO A 18 -24.24 8.26 -13.85
CA PRO A 18 -23.19 8.78 -13.03
C PRO A 18 -22.48 7.53 -12.53
N ASN A 19 -21.23 7.32 -12.96
CA ASN A 19 -20.27 6.68 -12.06
C ASN A 19 -20.26 7.60 -10.84
N ILE A 20 -21.22 7.37 -9.94
CA ILE A 20 -21.15 7.83 -8.57
C ILE A 20 -19.94 7.07 -8.08
N LEU A 21 -18.78 7.72 -8.21
CA LEU A 21 -17.55 7.38 -7.53
C LEU A 21 -17.95 7.39 -6.06
N THR A 22 -18.42 6.25 -5.58
CA THR A 22 -18.66 6.04 -4.17
C THR A 22 -17.33 6.39 -3.52
N PRO A 23 -17.29 7.41 -2.64
CA PRO A 23 -16.04 7.80 -2.04
C PRO A 23 -15.49 6.56 -1.36
N LEU A 24 -14.31 6.14 -1.79
CA LEU A 24 -13.64 4.97 -1.25
C LEU A 24 -13.42 5.24 0.23
N LYS A 25 -14.29 4.69 1.09
CA LYS A 25 -14.16 4.77 2.55
C LYS A 25 -12.97 3.91 2.94
N THR A 26 -11.79 4.49 2.81
CA THR A 26 -10.55 3.91 3.31
C THR A 26 -10.44 4.26 4.78
N ASP A 27 -10.43 3.24 5.64
CA ASP A 27 -10.23 3.45 7.07
C ASP A 27 -8.76 3.86 7.30
N SER A 28 -8.56 4.88 8.13
CA SER A 28 -7.23 5.32 8.53
C SER A 28 -6.52 4.28 9.40
N SER A 29 -7.27 3.39 10.06
CA SER A 29 -6.73 2.31 10.89
C SER A 29 -5.99 1.25 10.08
N GLU A 30 -6.37 1.01 8.82
CA GLU A 30 -5.78 -0.03 7.96
C GLU A 30 -4.28 0.16 7.76
N LEU A 31 -3.81 1.41 7.66
CA LEU A 31 -2.38 1.69 7.55
C LEU A 31 -1.64 1.21 8.81
N TYR A 32 -2.16 1.52 9.99
CA TYR A 32 -1.52 1.12 11.24
C TYR A 32 -1.51 -0.40 11.42
N THR A 33 -2.59 -1.09 11.04
CA THR A 33 -2.66 -2.56 11.03
C THR A 33 -1.63 -3.16 10.07
N ALA A 34 -1.48 -2.57 8.87
CA ALA A 34 -0.46 -2.97 7.91
C ALA A 34 0.96 -2.78 8.47
N LEU A 35 1.23 -1.65 9.12
CA LEU A 35 2.55 -1.36 9.71
C LEU A 35 2.85 -2.26 10.90
N ALA A 36 1.88 -2.55 11.76
CA ALA A 36 2.05 -3.47 12.89
C ALA A 36 2.49 -4.88 12.44
N THR A 37 2.16 -5.29 11.22
CA THR A 37 2.63 -6.55 10.63
C THR A 37 4.13 -6.52 10.31
N ILE A 38 4.69 -5.33 10.01
CA ILE A 38 6.11 -5.11 9.70
C ILE A 38 6.92 -4.72 10.94
N GLU A 39 6.31 -4.00 11.88
CA GLU A 39 6.95 -3.55 13.12
C GLU A 39 6.99 -4.65 14.20
N GLN A 40 6.86 -5.91 13.79
CA GLN A 40 6.95 -7.06 14.69
C GLN A 40 8.33 -7.05 15.38
N PRO A 41 8.36 -6.88 16.72
CA PRO A 41 9.61 -6.84 17.45
C PRO A 41 10.41 -8.11 17.17
N GLY A 42 11.69 -7.96 16.86
CA GLY A 42 12.53 -9.13 16.62
C GLY A 42 12.52 -9.69 15.20
N ARG A 43 11.57 -9.32 14.35
CA ARG A 43 11.39 -10.01 13.07
C ARG A 43 12.15 -9.39 11.92
N PHE A 44 11.98 -8.09 11.69
CA PHE A 44 12.52 -7.44 10.49
C PHE A 44 13.64 -6.45 10.82
N THR A 45 14.68 -6.44 9.98
CA THR A 45 15.72 -5.40 9.97
C THR A 45 15.93 -4.85 8.58
N LEU A 46 16.35 -3.59 8.48
CA LEU A 46 16.61 -2.94 7.19
C LEU A 46 17.84 -3.56 6.49
N ALA A 47 17.66 -4.02 5.25
CA ALA A 47 18.75 -4.48 4.38
C ALA A 47 19.12 -3.42 3.33
N ALA A 48 18.11 -2.89 2.62
CA ALA A 48 18.28 -1.85 1.62
C ALA A 48 17.08 -0.91 1.60
N LEU A 49 17.34 0.36 1.27
CA LEU A 49 16.32 1.39 1.14
C LEU A 49 16.42 2.04 -0.23
N GLN A 50 15.31 2.00 -0.96
CA GLN A 50 15.10 2.73 -2.21
C GLN A 50 13.93 3.69 -2.01
N ALA A 51 13.68 4.58 -2.98
CA ALA A 51 12.61 5.57 -2.83
C ALA A 51 11.23 4.92 -2.68
N GLU A 52 10.93 3.88 -3.45
CA GLU A 52 9.59 3.26 -3.52
C GLU A 52 9.57 1.80 -3.05
N SER A 53 10.71 1.29 -2.59
CA SER A 53 10.82 -0.08 -2.09
C SER A 53 11.75 -0.15 -0.88
N LEU A 54 11.50 -1.15 -0.04
CA LEU A 54 12.28 -1.42 1.16
C LEU A 54 12.59 -2.90 1.23
N THR A 55 13.88 -3.26 1.23
CA THR A 55 14.32 -4.64 1.42
C THR A 55 14.66 -4.86 2.88
N LEU A 56 14.11 -5.91 3.46
CA LEU A 56 14.21 -6.28 4.87
C LEU A 56 14.82 -7.67 5.00
N VAL A 57 15.56 -7.92 6.08
CA VAL A 57 15.89 -9.28 6.53
C VAL A 57 14.82 -9.74 7.52
N ASP A 58 14.13 -10.84 7.22
CA ASP A 58 13.24 -11.59 8.10
C ASP A 58 14.05 -12.62 8.91
N HIS A 59 14.14 -12.40 10.22
CA HIS A 59 14.85 -13.25 11.18
C HIS A 59 14.04 -14.46 11.64
N GLN A 60 12.73 -14.51 11.36
CA GLN A 60 11.85 -15.63 11.71
C GLN A 60 11.65 -16.63 10.57
N ALA A 61 12.23 -16.38 9.38
CA ALA A 61 12.22 -17.34 8.28
C ALA A 61 12.95 -18.63 8.69
N LYS A 62 12.22 -19.75 8.82
CA LYS A 62 12.76 -21.04 9.26
C LYS A 62 13.94 -21.48 8.39
N THR A 63 15.04 -21.83 9.04
CA THR A 63 16.21 -22.56 8.50
C THR A 63 15.76 -23.93 7.99
N GLY A 64 15.29 -24.01 6.75
CA GLY A 64 14.82 -25.26 6.14
C GLY A 64 13.78 -25.07 5.03
N ALA A 65 13.09 -23.93 4.98
CA ALA A 65 12.37 -23.53 3.79
C ALA A 65 13.37 -22.87 2.82
N THR A 66 13.29 -23.20 1.55
CA THR A 66 14.15 -22.70 0.49
C THR A 66 14.11 -21.17 0.36
N HIS A 67 15.00 -20.52 1.13
CA HIS A 67 16.03 -19.60 0.65
C HIS A 67 15.89 -18.09 0.65
N GLU A 68 14.86 -17.43 1.17
CA GLU A 68 14.91 -15.96 1.19
C GLU A 68 14.57 -15.38 2.55
N LYS A 69 15.63 -15.18 3.35
CA LYS A 69 15.63 -14.28 4.51
C LYS A 69 15.33 -12.84 4.10
N GLN A 70 15.42 -12.49 2.82
CA GLN A 70 15.13 -11.15 2.36
C GLN A 70 13.71 -11.07 1.82
N VAL A 71 12.99 -10.05 2.29
CA VAL A 71 11.67 -9.69 1.78
C VAL A 71 11.68 -8.23 1.32
N THR A 72 10.92 -7.94 0.29
CA THR A 72 10.76 -6.61 -0.27
C THR A 72 9.34 -6.11 -0.02
N LEU A 73 9.25 -4.96 0.62
CA LEU A 73 8.04 -4.17 0.79
C LEU A 73 7.96 -3.17 -0.38
N SER A 74 6.92 -3.29 -1.20
CA SER A 74 6.70 -2.43 -2.37
C SER A 74 5.22 -2.37 -2.73
N VAL A 75 4.87 -1.45 -3.63
CA VAL A 75 3.52 -1.35 -4.20
C VAL A 75 3.49 -2.03 -5.56
N ASP A 76 2.47 -2.86 -5.80
CA ASP A 76 2.26 -3.47 -7.11
C ASP A 76 1.49 -2.55 -8.08
N SER A 77 1.34 -3.02 -9.32
CA SER A 77 0.60 -2.28 -10.36
C SER A 77 -0.89 -2.09 -10.06
N ARG A 78 -1.45 -2.78 -9.07
CA ARG A 78 -2.83 -2.65 -8.61
C ARG A 78 -2.96 -1.71 -7.41
N GLY A 79 -1.89 -1.05 -7.01
CA GLY A 79 -1.88 -0.16 -5.84
C GLY A 79 -1.95 -0.94 -4.52
N THR A 80 -1.47 -2.17 -4.47
CA THR A 80 -1.37 -2.94 -3.22
C THR A 80 0.04 -2.88 -2.67
N LEU A 81 0.21 -2.31 -1.48
CA LEU A 81 1.40 -2.47 -0.67
C LEU A 81 1.48 -3.93 -0.21
N LYS A 82 2.60 -4.58 -0.52
CA LYS A 82 2.78 -6.01 -0.31
C LYS A 82 4.21 -6.31 0.16
N LEU A 83 4.34 -7.43 0.85
CA LEU A 83 5.61 -8.12 1.03
C LEU A 83 5.74 -9.25 0.02
N THR A 84 6.95 -9.40 -0.51
CA THR A 84 7.36 -10.52 -1.37
C THR A 84 8.76 -10.95 -1.00
N ASN A 85 9.16 -12.18 -1.31
CA ASN A 85 10.57 -12.58 -1.20
C ASN A 85 11.43 -11.90 -2.29
N ALA A 86 12.74 -12.12 -2.28
CA ALA A 86 13.67 -11.54 -3.26
C ALA A 86 13.42 -12.01 -4.71
N ARG A 87 12.72 -13.13 -4.95
CA ARG A 87 12.23 -13.56 -6.28
C ARG A 87 10.87 -12.97 -6.66
N ASN A 88 10.33 -12.03 -5.89
CA ASN A 88 8.95 -11.53 -6.02
C ASN A 88 7.86 -12.60 -5.86
N GLN A 89 8.17 -13.72 -5.19
CA GLN A 89 7.24 -14.81 -4.84
C GLN A 89 6.80 -14.68 -3.37
N GLY A 90 5.76 -15.42 -2.96
CA GLY A 90 5.25 -15.36 -1.59
C GLY A 90 4.60 -14.01 -1.28
N TYR A 91 3.38 -13.81 -1.79
CA TYR A 91 2.64 -12.56 -1.75
C TYR A 91 1.88 -12.39 -0.43
N LEU A 92 2.25 -11.40 0.38
CA LEU A 92 1.47 -10.96 1.54
C LEU A 92 0.95 -9.54 1.30
N PRO A 93 -0.34 -9.35 0.98
CA PRO A 93 -0.92 -8.02 0.81
C PRO A 93 -1.13 -7.36 2.18
N LEU A 94 -0.77 -6.08 2.28
CA LEU A 94 -0.83 -5.33 3.53
C LEU A 94 -1.82 -4.18 3.47
N LEU A 95 -1.81 -3.41 2.38
CA LEU A 95 -2.64 -2.22 2.25
C LEU A 95 -3.04 -1.99 0.80
N ARG A 96 -4.33 -1.72 0.55
CA ARG A 96 -4.86 -1.47 -0.79
C ARG A 96 -5.04 0.02 -1.07
N HIS A 97 -5.18 0.34 -2.36
CA HIS A 97 -5.43 1.68 -2.89
C HIS A 97 -4.30 2.66 -2.59
N VAL A 98 -3.06 2.16 -2.57
CA VAL A 98 -1.85 2.97 -2.43
C VAL A 98 -1.50 3.54 -3.80
N VAL A 99 -1.54 4.86 -3.91
CA VAL A 99 -1.29 5.60 -5.16
C VAL A 99 0.15 6.07 -5.24
N ALA A 100 0.75 6.38 -4.09
CA ALA A 100 2.14 6.78 -4.04
C ALA A 100 2.77 6.43 -2.68
N LEU A 101 4.06 6.17 -2.72
CA LEU A 101 4.85 5.68 -1.61
C LEU A 101 6.23 6.32 -1.67
N LYS A 102 6.78 6.73 -0.53
CA LYS A 102 8.18 7.16 -0.44
C LYS A 102 8.81 6.74 0.89
N PHE A 103 9.89 5.99 0.82
CA PHE A 103 10.76 5.71 1.96
C PHE A 103 11.92 6.70 2.00
N THR A 104 12.28 7.11 3.21
CA THR A 104 13.44 7.97 3.45
C THR A 104 14.16 7.52 4.71
N LYS A 105 15.50 7.55 4.69
CA LYS A 105 16.31 7.32 5.88
C LYS A 105 16.00 8.37 6.93
N THR A 106 15.97 7.98 8.19
CA THR A 106 15.98 8.92 9.31
C THR A 106 17.40 9.06 9.86
N ARG A 107 17.59 9.91 10.88
CA ARG A 107 18.86 9.99 11.61
C ARG A 107 19.20 8.70 12.36
N THR A 108 18.18 7.92 12.73
CA THR A 108 18.34 6.64 13.41
C THR A 108 18.33 5.52 12.37
N ALA A 109 19.43 4.78 12.23
CA ALA A 109 19.57 3.74 11.19
C ALA A 109 18.47 2.66 11.22
N LYS A 110 17.84 2.44 12.39
CA LYS A 110 16.79 1.44 12.61
C LYS A 110 15.36 1.96 12.39
N LEU A 111 15.21 3.25 12.08
CA LEU A 111 13.91 3.86 11.79
C LEU A 111 13.89 4.36 10.34
N VAL A 112 12.83 4.01 9.63
CA VAL A 112 12.59 4.47 8.26
C VAL A 112 11.36 5.36 8.25
N ARG A 113 11.44 6.52 7.61
CA ARG A 113 10.27 7.37 7.42
C ARG A 113 9.53 6.91 6.17
N LEU A 114 8.25 6.63 6.35
CA LEU A 114 7.30 6.28 5.30
C LEU A 114 6.38 7.47 5.05
N LYS A 115 6.36 7.95 3.81
CA LYS A 115 5.29 8.81 3.30
C LYS A 115 4.42 7.97 2.38
N ILE A 116 3.12 7.94 2.62
CA ILE A 116 2.18 7.14 1.83
C ILE A 116 0.95 7.98 1.47
N LYS A 117 0.47 7.80 0.25
CA LYS A 117 -0.77 8.40 -0.25
C LYS A 117 -1.69 7.29 -0.72
N ARG A 118 -2.91 7.29 -0.17
CA ARG A 118 -3.99 6.42 -0.62
C ARG A 118 -4.99 7.21 -1.46
N GLU A 119 -5.73 6.49 -2.30
CA GLU A 119 -6.82 7.07 -3.07
C GLU A 119 -7.81 7.78 -2.15
N GLY A 120 -8.20 9.01 -2.52
CA GLY A 120 -9.12 9.83 -1.71
C GLY A 120 -8.55 10.37 -0.39
N GLN A 121 -7.28 10.09 -0.05
CA GLN A 121 -6.65 10.53 1.20
C GLN A 121 -5.52 11.54 0.99
N LYS A 122 -5.26 12.36 2.02
CA LYS A 122 -4.06 13.21 2.09
C LYS A 122 -2.81 12.34 2.29
N TRP A 123 -1.64 12.91 2.01
CA TRP A 123 -0.37 12.28 2.37
C TRP A 123 -0.32 12.02 3.87
N GLN A 124 0.04 10.80 4.24
CA GLN A 124 0.29 10.39 5.61
C GLN A 124 1.79 10.16 5.79
N ASN A 125 2.33 10.64 6.90
CA ASN A 125 3.73 10.49 7.27
C ASN A 125 3.81 9.67 8.54
N THR A 126 4.56 8.58 8.50
CA THR A 126 4.74 7.68 9.64
C THR A 126 6.19 7.20 9.73
N LEU A 127 6.52 6.61 10.86
CA LEU A 127 7.79 5.94 11.08
C LEU A 127 7.55 4.44 11.02
N LEU A 128 8.55 3.72 10.52
CA LEU A 128 8.60 2.28 10.52
C LEU A 128 9.76 1.85 11.40
N ASP A 129 9.46 1.12 12.46
CA ASP A 129 10.44 0.55 13.39
C ASP A 129 10.97 -0.80 12.90
N LEU A 130 12.28 -0.83 12.59
CA LEU A 130 12.98 -2.00 12.04
C LEU A 130 14.16 -2.41 12.93
N ARG A 131 14.01 -2.26 14.25
CA ARG A 131 15.09 -2.53 15.21
C ARG A 131 15.55 -3.99 15.26
N GLY A 132 14.79 -4.93 14.69
CA GLY A 132 15.14 -6.35 14.70
C GLY A 132 15.11 -6.95 16.10
N PRO A 133 15.73 -8.13 16.30
CA PRO A 133 15.89 -8.71 17.63
C PRO A 133 16.74 -7.77 18.47
N ALA A 134 16.32 -7.55 19.73
CA ALA A 134 17.22 -7.01 20.73
C ALA A 134 18.41 -7.97 20.77
N LYS A 135 19.53 -7.57 20.19
CA LYS A 135 20.78 -8.24 20.52
C LYS A 135 21.02 -7.92 21.98
N ASP A 136 20.98 -8.95 22.81
CA ASP A 136 21.53 -8.89 24.16
C ASP A 136 22.93 -8.27 24.07
N PHE A 137 23.15 -7.28 24.94
CA PHE A 137 24.43 -6.59 25.10
C PHE A 137 25.48 -7.50 25.72
#